data_AF-A0A2D5W7T8-F1
#
_entry.id   AF-A0A2D5W7T8-F1
#
_cell.length_a   1.000
_cell.length_b   1.000
_cell.length_c   1.000
_cell.angle_alpha   90.00
_cell.angle_beta   90.00
_cell.angle_gamma   90.00
#
_symmetry.space_group_name_H-M   'P 1'
#
loop_
_entity.id
_entity.type
_entity.pdbx_description
1 polymer ?
#
loop_
_entity_poly.entity_id
_entity_poly.type
_entity_poly.pdbx_seq_one_letter_code
_entity_poly.pdbx_strand_id
1 'polypeptide(L)'
;MKILSLYLTGFSICLATASAAPQFNDAGSDAAYVWNGFEHSWGYNHRAARLGDGITDQSSDGSLCQATLLHTSASGLGPDTAEFTSHFTELSASPVRFASVEVPLRLTGDEGATLFAWSRVDFPTGSQPVAALAILNGFDMLARGSSDKLKSLDLAVGPTRIANDGTLSCAAGVRLNAGCDSLECPPLDQTVDMDVFLEVLFVYTEDASALAATTKRVSTDLHWDTRTEIFPTTVVDTITGQDQGAFPTAALGLRSLHLSLDSWHHMLEWRAQVTPTAYDAANGQLQYSHTLFFKQWAQGMRWSHPPASLLAQRTAGSGTVGANLVLIQLQQGAAHASTRSGSIAWPGWNLPPDDPAAVSAVQASFTY
;
A
#
# COMPACT_ATOMS: atom_id res chain seq x y z
N MET A 1 -57.65 4.27 13.09
CA MET A 1 -56.80 3.20 12.52
C MET A 1 -56.02 3.84 11.36
N LYS A 2 -54.82 4.37 11.64
CA LYS A 2 -53.93 5.00 10.64
C LYS A 2 -52.74 4.06 10.46
N ILE A 3 -52.58 3.54 9.24
CA ILE A 3 -51.50 2.62 8.88
C ILE A 3 -50.22 3.44 8.70
N LEU A 4 -49.18 2.99 9.41
CA LEU A 4 -47.79 3.39 9.30
C LEU A 4 -47.25 3.03 7.90
N SER A 5 -46.62 3.99 7.20
CA SER A 5 -45.61 3.68 6.19
C SER A 5 -44.27 4.14 6.71
N LEU A 6 -43.55 3.20 7.32
CA LEU A 6 -42.17 3.36 7.74
C LEU A 6 -41.29 3.08 6.52
N TYR A 7 -40.62 4.11 6.01
CA TYR A 7 -39.55 3.93 5.01
C TYR A 7 -38.37 3.25 5.71
N LEU A 8 -38.18 1.96 5.44
CA LEU A 8 -36.92 1.29 5.69
C LEU A 8 -35.92 1.74 4.63
N THR A 9 -35.00 2.62 5.00
CA THR A 9 -33.75 2.82 4.28
C THR A 9 -32.95 1.52 4.38
N GLY A 10 -32.80 0.84 3.25
CA GLY A 10 -32.02 -0.40 3.14
C GLY A 10 -30.56 -0.14 3.48
N PHE A 11 -30.11 -0.65 4.61
CA PHE A 11 -28.71 -0.94 4.82
C PHE A 11 -28.38 -2.17 3.97
N SER A 12 -27.72 -1.98 2.82
CA SER A 12 -27.03 -3.07 2.13
C SER A 12 -25.89 -3.52 3.05
N ILE A 13 -26.11 -4.63 3.76
CA ILE A 13 -25.07 -5.36 4.45
C ILE A 13 -24.26 -6.06 3.36
N CYS A 14 -23.15 -5.46 2.92
CA CYS A 14 -22.15 -6.17 2.12
C CYS A 14 -21.57 -7.29 2.99
N LEU A 15 -22.02 -8.52 2.75
CA LEU A 15 -21.42 -9.72 3.30
C LEU A 15 -20.11 -9.94 2.55
N ALA A 16 -18.98 -9.57 3.15
CA ALA A 16 -17.67 -9.98 2.68
C ALA A 16 -17.62 -11.51 2.63
N THR A 17 -17.41 -12.08 1.44
CA THR A 17 -17.20 -13.51 1.29
C THR A 17 -15.87 -13.89 1.95
N ALA A 18 -15.84 -15.03 2.65
CA ALA A 18 -14.65 -15.52 3.34
C ALA A 18 -13.44 -15.52 2.40
N SER A 19 -12.40 -14.74 2.75
CA SER A 19 -11.16 -14.76 2.00
C SER A 19 -10.38 -16.05 2.29
N ALA A 20 -9.51 -16.44 1.37
CA ALA A 20 -8.62 -17.58 1.58
C ALA A 20 -7.77 -17.36 2.85
N ALA A 21 -7.43 -18.45 3.53
CA ALA A 21 -6.58 -18.37 4.72
C ALA A 21 -5.22 -17.73 4.36
N PRO A 22 -4.64 -16.90 5.24
CA PRO A 22 -3.32 -16.32 5.02
C PRO A 22 -2.27 -17.40 4.75
N GLN A 23 -1.36 -17.16 3.80
CA GLN A 23 -0.26 -18.05 3.47
C GLN A 23 1.02 -17.55 4.13
N PHE A 24 1.74 -18.45 4.81
CA PHE A 24 2.99 -18.14 5.51
C PHE A 24 4.17 -18.62 4.68
N ASN A 25 5.08 -17.71 4.37
CA ASN A 25 6.20 -18.02 3.49
C ASN A 25 7.48 -18.45 4.23
N ASP A 26 7.60 -18.26 5.56
CA ASP A 26 8.83 -18.67 6.26
C ASP A 26 8.71 -18.85 7.79
N ALA A 27 9.68 -19.56 8.37
CA ALA A 27 9.88 -19.70 9.81
C ALA A 27 10.87 -18.63 10.34
N GLY A 28 10.42 -17.39 10.51
CA GLY A 28 11.14 -16.34 11.27
C GLY A 28 12.60 -16.06 10.86
N SER A 29 12.84 -15.09 9.97
CA SER A 29 14.18 -14.64 9.56
C SER A 29 14.76 -13.57 10.49
N ASP A 30 16.08 -13.39 10.59
CA ASP A 30 16.72 -12.24 11.25
C ASP A 30 17.04 -11.07 10.29
N ALA A 31 16.55 -11.16 9.06
CA ALA A 31 16.59 -10.08 8.08
C ALA A 31 15.31 -9.99 7.25
N ALA A 32 15.03 -8.79 6.74
CA ALA A 32 13.86 -8.48 5.96
C ALA A 32 14.05 -7.30 5.02
N TYR A 33 13.17 -7.21 4.02
CA TYR A 33 12.88 -5.99 3.29
C TYR A 33 11.64 -5.34 3.88
N VAL A 34 11.75 -4.05 4.20
CA VAL A 34 10.64 -3.24 4.70
C VAL A 34 10.21 -2.26 3.61
N TRP A 35 8.96 -2.37 3.17
CA TRP A 35 8.39 -1.48 2.18
C TRP A 35 8.20 -0.06 2.72
N ASN A 36 8.58 0.92 1.92
CA ASN A 36 8.54 2.33 2.26
C ASN A 36 7.66 3.17 1.30
N GLY A 37 6.90 2.49 0.45
CA GLY A 37 5.97 3.12 -0.47
C GLY A 37 6.51 3.22 -1.89
N PHE A 38 5.80 4.00 -2.71
CA PHE A 38 5.99 3.96 -4.16
C PHE A 38 5.71 5.30 -4.83
N GLU A 39 6.23 5.41 -6.06
CA GLU A 39 5.88 6.41 -7.05
C GLU A 39 5.32 5.69 -8.26
N HIS A 40 4.24 6.20 -8.83
CA HIS A 40 3.60 5.65 -10.01
C HIS A 40 3.05 6.78 -10.88
N SER A 41 3.32 6.74 -12.18
CA SER A 41 2.79 7.72 -13.13
C SER A 41 2.58 7.14 -14.52
N TRP A 42 1.57 7.65 -15.20
CA TRP A 42 1.22 7.35 -16.59
C TRP A 42 1.49 8.54 -17.51
N GLY A 43 1.47 8.32 -18.83
CA GLY A 43 1.52 9.38 -19.83
C GLY A 43 0.22 10.17 -19.98
N TYR A 44 -0.92 9.57 -19.62
CA TYR A 44 -2.22 10.23 -19.47
C TYR A 44 -3.05 9.53 -18.39
N ASN A 45 -4.21 10.09 -18.04
CA ASN A 45 -4.96 9.60 -16.89
C ASN A 45 -5.86 8.42 -17.22
N HIS A 46 -5.96 7.49 -16.28
CA HIS A 46 -6.64 6.21 -16.47
C HIS A 46 -7.62 5.89 -15.35
N ARG A 47 -8.51 4.94 -15.63
CA ARG A 47 -9.14 4.10 -14.61
C ARG A 47 -8.17 2.98 -14.26
N ALA A 48 -8.05 2.64 -12.99
CA ALA A 48 -7.12 1.61 -12.54
C ALA A 48 -7.80 0.24 -12.68
N ALA A 49 -7.21 -0.65 -13.49
CA ALA A 49 -7.58 -2.06 -13.55
C ALA A 49 -6.70 -2.92 -12.63
N ARG A 50 -5.42 -2.53 -12.48
CA ARG A 50 -4.52 -3.07 -11.47
C ARG A 50 -3.60 -1.98 -10.94
N LEU A 51 -3.33 -2.02 -9.65
CA LEU A 51 -2.34 -1.14 -9.01
C LEU A 51 -1.79 -1.82 -7.77
N GLY A 52 -0.46 -1.83 -7.65
CA GLY A 52 0.22 -2.44 -6.53
C GLY A 52 1.70 -2.12 -6.49
N ASP A 53 2.26 -2.19 -5.29
CA ASP A 53 3.68 -2.10 -5.03
C ASP A 53 3.97 -2.77 -3.68
N GLY A 54 5.08 -3.48 -3.57
CA GLY A 54 5.35 -4.22 -2.35
C GLY A 54 6.53 -5.18 -2.40
N ILE A 55 6.70 -5.89 -1.29
CA ILE A 55 7.67 -6.97 -1.13
C ILE A 55 6.92 -8.27 -0.88
N THR A 56 7.12 -9.27 -1.75
CA THR A 56 6.51 -10.60 -1.64
C THR A 56 7.60 -11.67 -1.52
N ASP A 57 7.20 -12.91 -1.20
CA ASP A 57 8.07 -14.11 -1.20
C ASP A 57 9.37 -13.96 -0.41
N GLN A 58 9.33 -13.20 0.68
CA GLN A 58 10.52 -12.94 1.47
C GLN A 58 10.95 -14.19 2.24
N SER A 59 12.25 -14.51 2.16
CA SER A 59 12.89 -15.57 2.93
C SER A 59 14.30 -15.19 3.36
N SER A 60 14.85 -15.92 4.33
CA SER A 60 16.28 -15.82 4.66
C SER A 60 16.89 -17.19 4.88
N ASP A 61 18.10 -17.39 4.37
CA ASP A 61 18.92 -18.57 4.64
C ASP A 61 20.33 -18.14 5.05
N GLY A 62 20.71 -18.46 6.28
CA GLY A 62 21.97 -18.02 6.87
C GLY A 62 22.09 -16.49 6.82
N SER A 63 23.13 -15.98 6.16
CA SER A 63 23.40 -14.54 6.03
C SER A 63 22.82 -13.91 4.77
N LEU A 64 21.93 -14.60 4.05
CA LEU A 64 21.31 -14.11 2.81
C LEU A 64 19.82 -13.89 3.03
N CYS A 65 19.34 -12.67 2.77
CA CYS A 65 17.92 -12.37 2.70
C CYS A 65 17.51 -12.20 1.24
N GLN A 66 16.42 -12.83 0.82
CA GLN A 66 15.87 -12.77 -0.53
C GLN A 66 14.40 -12.35 -0.49
N ALA A 67 13.96 -11.63 -1.52
CA ALA A 67 12.54 -11.30 -1.71
C ALA A 67 12.24 -10.97 -3.18
N THR A 68 10.95 -10.97 -3.52
CA THR A 68 10.45 -10.41 -4.77
C THR A 68 10.05 -8.96 -4.56
N LEU A 69 10.68 -8.03 -5.28
CA LEU A 69 10.24 -6.64 -5.36
C LEU A 69 9.17 -6.56 -6.46
N LEU A 70 7.93 -6.21 -6.10
CA LEU A 70 6.78 -6.22 -6.98
C LEU A 70 6.27 -4.80 -7.25
N HIS A 71 6.00 -4.49 -8.52
CA HIS A 71 5.14 -3.39 -8.92
C HIS A 71 4.10 -3.89 -9.94
N THR A 72 2.86 -3.43 -9.83
CA THR A 72 1.78 -3.82 -10.75
C THR A 72 1.00 -2.61 -11.24
N SER A 73 0.62 -2.67 -12.51
CA SER A 73 -0.02 -1.55 -13.18
C SER A 73 -0.79 -2.01 -14.41
N ALA A 74 -2.09 -1.74 -14.44
CA ALA A 74 -2.92 -1.92 -15.62
C ALA A 74 -4.00 -0.84 -15.67
N SER A 75 -4.23 -0.31 -16.87
CA SER A 75 -5.38 0.56 -17.18
C SER A 75 -6.49 -0.24 -17.87
N GLY A 76 -7.68 0.36 -18.02
CA GLY A 76 -8.76 -0.25 -18.80
C GLY A 76 -8.49 -0.21 -20.32
N LEU A 77 -9.10 0.76 -21.00
CA LEU A 77 -9.15 0.79 -22.47
C LEU A 77 -7.84 1.20 -23.15
N GLY A 78 -7.09 2.12 -22.54
CA GLY A 78 -6.04 2.86 -23.24
C GLY A 78 -4.64 2.26 -23.04
N PRO A 79 -3.88 1.94 -24.11
CA PRO A 79 -2.45 1.62 -23.98
C PRO A 79 -1.68 2.81 -23.40
N ASP A 80 -0.69 2.53 -22.55
CA ASP A 80 0.22 3.53 -22.00
C ASP A 80 1.42 2.85 -21.32
N THR A 81 2.41 3.63 -20.93
CA THR A 81 3.53 3.16 -20.11
C THR A 81 3.40 3.73 -18.70
N ALA A 82 3.37 2.86 -17.70
CA ALA A 82 3.47 3.26 -16.30
C ALA A 82 4.94 3.30 -15.90
N GLU A 83 5.42 4.45 -15.47
CA GLU A 83 6.71 4.61 -14.80
C GLU A 83 6.52 4.47 -13.30
N PHE A 84 7.45 3.79 -12.63
CA PHE A 84 7.37 3.59 -11.19
C PHE A 84 8.72 3.67 -10.48
N THR A 85 8.68 3.92 -9.18
CA THR A 85 9.81 3.73 -8.26
C THR A 85 9.30 3.18 -6.93
N SER A 86 9.75 1.98 -6.58
CA SER A 86 9.49 1.34 -5.28
C SER A 86 10.58 1.74 -4.29
N HIS A 87 10.19 2.08 -3.06
CA HIS A 87 11.10 2.46 -1.97
C HIS A 87 11.07 1.39 -0.90
N PHE A 88 12.23 0.97 -0.39
CA PHE A 88 12.33 -0.07 0.64
C PHE A 88 13.59 0.06 1.48
N THR A 89 13.60 -0.61 2.63
CA THR A 89 14.75 -0.70 3.53
C THR A 89 15.15 -2.16 3.70
N GLU A 90 16.41 -2.48 3.42
CA GLU A 90 17.05 -3.73 3.80
C GLU A 90 17.37 -3.66 5.29
N LEU A 91 16.86 -4.61 6.06
CA LEU A 91 16.92 -4.61 7.52
C LEU A 91 17.45 -5.94 8.03
N SER A 92 18.44 -5.91 8.93
CA SER A 92 18.89 -7.11 9.64
C SER A 92 19.02 -6.84 11.14
N ALA A 93 18.70 -7.81 11.98
CA ALA A 93 18.75 -7.70 13.43
C ALA A 93 18.77 -9.07 14.11
N SER A 94 19.91 -9.46 14.68
CA SER A 94 20.12 -10.76 15.32
C SER A 94 19.13 -11.13 16.45
N PRO A 95 18.66 -10.21 17.33
CA PRO A 95 17.67 -10.55 18.35
C PRO A 95 16.21 -10.42 17.87
N VAL A 96 15.97 -10.07 16.62
CA VAL A 96 14.63 -9.81 16.08
C VAL A 96 14.34 -10.81 14.96
N ARG A 97 13.07 -11.20 14.86
CA ARG A 97 12.56 -12.11 13.85
C ARG A 97 11.54 -11.42 12.97
N PHE A 98 11.52 -11.82 11.70
CA PHE A 98 10.66 -11.29 10.66
C PHE A 98 9.87 -12.43 10.02
N ALA A 99 8.58 -12.21 9.75
CA ALA A 99 7.74 -13.16 9.05
C ALA A 99 6.74 -12.44 8.13
N SER A 100 6.73 -12.81 6.85
CA SER A 100 5.83 -12.23 5.84
C SER A 100 4.60 -13.11 5.62
N VAL A 101 3.47 -12.46 5.41
CA VAL A 101 2.17 -13.10 5.19
C VAL A 101 1.39 -12.33 4.14
N GLU A 102 0.95 -13.03 3.10
CA GLU A 102 -0.02 -12.48 2.15
C GLU A 102 -1.43 -12.64 2.72
N VAL A 103 -2.21 -11.57 2.67
CA VAL A 103 -3.60 -11.51 3.10
C VAL A 103 -4.49 -11.22 1.90
N PRO A 104 -5.08 -12.26 1.28
CA PRO A 104 -6.05 -12.06 0.22
C PRO A 104 -7.36 -11.52 0.81
N LEU A 105 -7.95 -10.55 0.15
CA LEU A 105 -9.21 -9.90 0.49
C LEU A 105 -10.02 -9.73 -0.80
N ARG A 106 -11.35 -9.88 -0.71
CA ARG A 106 -12.24 -9.63 -1.85
C ARG A 106 -13.28 -8.59 -1.48
N LEU A 107 -13.42 -7.59 -2.35
CA LEU A 107 -14.40 -6.53 -2.25
C LEU A 107 -15.39 -6.70 -3.40
N THR A 108 -16.66 -6.92 -3.06
CA THR A 108 -17.75 -6.96 -4.04
C THR A 108 -18.93 -6.14 -3.53
N GLY A 109 -19.49 -5.28 -4.38
CA GLY A 109 -20.66 -4.47 -4.04
C GLY A 109 -20.99 -3.43 -5.10
N ASP A 110 -21.92 -2.54 -4.78
CA ASP A 110 -22.38 -1.51 -5.70
C ASP A 110 -21.32 -0.40 -5.88
N GLU A 111 -21.18 0.11 -7.10
CA GLU A 111 -20.37 1.31 -7.37
C GLU A 111 -20.79 2.49 -6.49
N GLY A 112 -19.80 3.23 -5.99
CA GLY A 112 -20.03 4.37 -5.11
C GLY A 112 -20.38 4.03 -3.66
N ALA A 113 -20.66 2.76 -3.34
CA ALA A 113 -20.69 2.31 -1.97
C ALA A 113 -19.27 2.29 -1.37
N THR A 114 -19.17 2.52 -0.07
CA THR A 114 -17.92 2.27 0.65
C THR A 114 -17.86 0.79 1.00
N LEU A 115 -16.99 0.07 0.31
CA LEU A 115 -16.71 -1.35 0.53
C LEU A 115 -15.58 -1.51 1.54
N PHE A 116 -15.60 -2.59 2.30
CA PHE A 116 -14.53 -2.91 3.23
C PHE A 116 -14.38 -4.42 3.39
N ALA A 117 -13.14 -4.87 3.54
CA ALA A 117 -12.80 -6.26 3.82
C ALA A 117 -11.66 -6.27 4.84
N TRP A 118 -11.81 -7.08 5.87
CA TRP A 118 -10.82 -7.25 6.93
C TRP A 118 -10.64 -8.72 7.21
N SER A 119 -9.39 -9.14 7.36
CA SER A 119 -9.03 -10.46 7.81
C SER A 119 -8.25 -10.38 9.11
N ARG A 120 -8.45 -11.38 9.96
CA ARG A 120 -7.58 -11.63 11.11
C ARG A 120 -6.40 -12.47 10.61
N VAL A 121 -5.20 -12.00 10.88
CA VAL A 121 -3.95 -12.69 10.56
C VAL A 121 -3.38 -13.24 11.86
N ASP A 122 -3.24 -14.56 11.95
CA ASP A 122 -2.71 -15.25 13.12
C ASP A 122 -1.43 -16.01 12.71
N PHE A 123 -0.27 -15.56 13.18
CA PHE A 123 1.03 -16.17 12.91
C PHE A 123 1.53 -16.96 14.13
N PRO A 124 1.54 -18.31 14.09
CA PRO A 124 2.12 -19.12 15.15
C PRO A 124 3.64 -19.05 15.08
N THR A 125 4.28 -18.34 16.00
CA THR A 125 5.74 -18.10 15.98
C THR A 125 6.57 -19.35 16.29
N GLY A 126 5.99 -20.32 16.99
CA GLY A 126 6.74 -21.45 17.57
C GLY A 126 7.64 -21.05 18.75
N SER A 127 7.55 -19.80 19.23
CA SER A 127 8.34 -19.25 20.32
C SER A 127 7.46 -18.43 21.28
N GLN A 128 8.04 -17.75 22.27
CA GLN A 128 7.28 -16.92 23.22
C GLN A 128 7.73 -15.45 23.11
N PRO A 129 7.30 -14.74 22.05
CA PRO A 129 7.67 -13.34 21.86
C PRO A 129 7.16 -12.49 23.02
N VAL A 130 7.96 -11.49 23.40
CA VAL A 130 7.62 -10.52 24.45
C VAL A 130 7.37 -9.13 23.89
N ALA A 131 7.83 -8.86 22.66
CA ALA A 131 7.55 -7.65 21.90
C ALA A 131 7.29 -8.01 20.43
N ALA A 132 6.31 -7.36 19.81
CA ALA A 132 5.96 -7.56 18.41
C ALA A 132 5.23 -6.36 17.82
N LEU A 133 5.35 -6.20 16.50
CA LEU A 133 4.58 -5.28 15.68
C LEU A 133 4.30 -5.91 14.31
N ALA A 134 3.28 -5.42 13.63
CA ALA A 134 2.93 -5.80 12.27
C ALA A 134 2.80 -4.53 11.44
N ILE A 135 3.36 -4.57 10.23
CA ILE A 135 3.37 -3.46 9.29
C ILE A 135 2.84 -3.91 7.94
N LEU A 136 2.37 -2.95 7.15
CA LEU A 136 2.03 -3.10 5.74
C LEU A 136 3.34 -3.14 4.95
N ASN A 137 3.58 -4.25 4.26
CA ASN A 137 4.78 -4.50 3.46
C ASN A 137 4.53 -4.48 1.95
N GLY A 138 3.34 -4.01 1.54
CA GLY A 138 2.95 -3.95 0.15
C GLY A 138 1.46 -4.21 -0.06
N PHE A 139 1.01 -4.01 -1.28
CA PHE A 139 -0.32 -4.38 -1.72
C PHE A 139 -0.37 -4.63 -3.23
N ASP A 140 -1.38 -5.37 -3.68
CA ASP A 140 -1.76 -5.50 -5.09
C ASP A 140 -3.28 -5.52 -5.19
N MET A 141 -3.88 -4.59 -5.95
CA MET A 141 -5.31 -4.54 -6.19
C MET A 141 -5.60 -4.85 -7.64
N LEU A 142 -6.54 -5.75 -7.87
CA LEU A 142 -6.89 -6.30 -9.18
C LEU A 142 -8.41 -6.24 -9.39
N ALA A 143 -8.87 -5.45 -10.37
CA ALA A 143 -10.26 -5.46 -10.79
C ALA A 143 -10.59 -6.77 -11.52
N ARG A 144 -11.68 -7.45 -11.16
CA ARG A 144 -12.11 -8.71 -11.81
C ARG A 144 -13.01 -8.51 -13.02
N GLY A 145 -13.53 -7.29 -13.18
CA GLY A 145 -14.37 -6.89 -14.29
C GLY A 145 -13.87 -5.58 -14.90
N SER A 146 -14.68 -4.53 -14.76
CA SER A 146 -14.39 -3.21 -15.30
C SER A 146 -13.35 -2.47 -14.44
N SER A 147 -12.47 -1.68 -15.09
CA SER A 147 -11.60 -0.75 -14.39
C SER A 147 -12.41 0.39 -13.78
N ASP A 148 -12.09 0.79 -12.54
CA ASP A 148 -12.80 1.84 -11.80
C ASP A 148 -11.95 3.09 -11.57
N LYS A 149 -12.63 4.20 -11.31
CA LYS A 149 -12.01 5.40 -10.74
C LYS A 149 -12.02 5.29 -9.23
N LEU A 150 -10.92 5.72 -8.62
CA LEU A 150 -10.83 5.78 -7.16
C LEU A 150 -11.48 7.06 -6.66
N LYS A 151 -12.20 6.95 -5.54
CA LYS A 151 -12.59 8.08 -4.69
C LYS A 151 -11.93 7.98 -3.33
N SER A 152 -11.86 6.79 -2.75
CA SER A 152 -11.07 6.59 -1.53
C SER A 152 -10.47 5.20 -1.48
N LEU A 153 -9.27 5.10 -0.92
CA LEU A 153 -8.59 3.84 -0.66
C LEU A 153 -7.88 3.94 0.69
N ASP A 154 -8.18 3.02 1.58
CA ASP A 154 -7.45 2.80 2.83
C ASP A 154 -6.91 1.38 2.84
N LEU A 155 -5.61 1.26 3.07
CA LEU A 155 -4.94 -0.01 3.31
C LEU A 155 -4.37 0.07 4.73
N ALA A 156 -4.61 -0.93 5.57
CA ALA A 156 -4.17 -0.84 6.96
C ALA A 156 -3.88 -2.19 7.63
N VAL A 157 -2.87 -2.16 8.49
CA VAL A 157 -2.53 -3.21 9.45
C VAL A 157 -2.76 -2.70 10.88
N GLY A 158 -3.61 -3.42 11.60
CA GLY A 158 -3.99 -3.16 12.97
C GLY A 158 -2.87 -3.45 13.98
N PRO A 159 -3.11 -3.17 15.27
CA PRO A 159 -2.14 -3.50 16.32
C PRO A 159 -1.92 -5.00 16.45
N THR A 160 -0.67 -5.37 16.67
CA THR A 160 -0.28 -6.74 16.99
C THR A 160 -0.63 -7.05 18.43
N ARG A 161 -1.16 -8.25 18.64
CA ARG A 161 -1.38 -8.86 19.95
C ARG A 161 -0.53 -10.13 20.02
N ILE A 162 0.00 -10.40 21.21
CA ILE A 162 0.71 -11.65 21.50
C ILE A 162 -0.24 -12.49 22.35
N ALA A 163 -0.61 -13.67 21.86
CA ALA A 163 -1.38 -14.64 22.61
C ALA A 163 -0.48 -15.46 23.55
N ASN A 164 -1.09 -16.11 24.55
CA ASN A 164 -0.34 -16.90 25.55
C ASN A 164 0.40 -18.11 24.95
N ASP A 165 -0.03 -18.60 23.79
CA ASP A 165 0.61 -19.68 23.04
C ASP A 165 1.75 -19.19 22.13
N GLY A 166 2.06 -17.89 22.16
CA GLY A 166 3.08 -17.27 21.32
C GLY A 166 2.59 -16.86 19.93
N THR A 167 1.31 -17.06 19.61
CA THR A 167 0.72 -16.60 18.34
C THR A 167 0.67 -15.08 18.29
N LEU A 168 1.16 -14.49 17.20
CA LEU A 168 0.97 -13.08 16.88
C LEU A 168 -0.34 -12.89 16.12
N SER A 169 -1.13 -11.91 16.50
CA SER A 169 -2.40 -11.61 15.84
C SER A 169 -2.51 -10.14 15.47
N CYS A 170 -2.92 -9.83 14.23
CA CYS A 170 -3.34 -8.49 13.82
C CYS A 170 -4.57 -8.55 12.91
N ALA A 171 -5.21 -7.40 12.70
CA ALA A 171 -6.20 -7.25 11.64
C ALA A 171 -5.52 -6.61 10.43
N ALA A 172 -5.75 -7.11 9.22
CA ALA A 172 -5.31 -6.47 7.99
C ALA A 172 -6.53 -6.25 7.09
N GLY A 173 -6.63 -5.10 6.45
CA GLY A 173 -7.83 -4.80 5.69
C GLY A 173 -7.72 -3.62 4.74
N VAL A 174 -8.73 -3.56 3.89
CA VAL A 174 -8.93 -2.53 2.88
C VAL A 174 -10.30 -1.89 3.05
N ARG A 175 -10.37 -0.58 2.85
CA ARG A 175 -11.62 0.16 2.62
C ARG A 175 -11.50 0.88 1.29
N LEU A 176 -12.50 0.70 0.42
CA LEU A 176 -12.49 1.22 -0.94
C LEU A 176 -13.80 1.95 -1.21
N ASN A 177 -13.72 3.09 -1.90
CA ASN A 177 -14.83 3.65 -2.64
C ASN A 177 -14.34 3.87 -4.07
N ALA A 178 -14.92 3.11 -4.99
CA ALA A 178 -14.59 3.13 -6.39
C ALA A 178 -15.88 3.11 -7.21
N GLY A 179 -15.77 3.49 -8.47
CA GLY A 179 -16.85 3.38 -9.44
C GLY A 179 -16.57 4.21 -10.67
N CYS A 180 -17.59 4.36 -11.52
CA CYS A 180 -17.43 5.10 -12.73
C CYS A 180 -18.68 5.88 -13.17
N ASP A 181 -18.50 7.18 -13.35
CA ASP A 181 -19.51 8.12 -13.81
C ASP A 181 -19.24 8.71 -15.21
N SER A 182 -18.25 8.19 -15.94
CA SER A 182 -17.90 8.64 -17.30
C SER A 182 -18.57 7.81 -18.40
N LEU A 183 -18.66 8.40 -19.59
CA LEU A 183 -19.22 7.78 -20.81
C LEU A 183 -18.51 6.50 -21.26
N GLU A 184 -17.31 6.25 -20.75
CA GLU A 184 -16.52 5.04 -21.03
C GLU A 184 -16.98 3.81 -20.26
N CYS A 185 -17.96 3.96 -19.37
CA CYS A 185 -18.42 2.90 -18.49
C CYS A 185 -19.70 2.24 -18.98
N PRO A 186 -19.82 0.90 -18.87
CA PRO A 186 -21.00 0.19 -19.34
C PRO A 186 -22.22 0.64 -18.53
N PRO A 187 -23.33 1.06 -19.15
CA PRO A 187 -24.50 1.57 -18.42
C PRO A 187 -25.24 0.52 -17.56
N LEU A 188 -24.84 -0.75 -17.61
CA LEU A 188 -25.47 -1.88 -16.92
C LEU A 188 -24.54 -2.57 -15.91
N ASP A 189 -23.25 -2.24 -15.90
CA ASP A 189 -22.31 -2.73 -14.89
C ASP A 189 -22.14 -1.60 -13.87
N GLN A 190 -22.68 -1.79 -12.67
CA GLN A 190 -22.56 -0.86 -11.54
C GLN A 190 -22.00 -1.61 -10.34
N THR A 191 -21.12 -2.57 -10.60
CA THR A 191 -20.55 -3.43 -9.58
C THR A 191 -19.04 -3.24 -9.51
N VAL A 192 -18.55 -3.04 -8.30
CA VAL A 192 -17.13 -3.13 -7.99
C VAL A 192 -16.86 -4.57 -7.59
N ASP A 193 -15.93 -5.24 -8.27
CA ASP A 193 -15.43 -6.57 -7.90
C ASP A 193 -13.90 -6.56 -7.99
N MET A 194 -13.25 -6.56 -6.83
CA MET A 194 -11.80 -6.36 -6.73
C MET A 194 -11.18 -7.36 -5.75
N ASP A 195 -10.14 -8.04 -6.22
CA ASP A 195 -9.24 -8.80 -5.36
C ASP A 195 -8.15 -7.84 -4.86
N VAL A 196 -7.86 -7.89 -3.56
CA VAL A 196 -6.81 -7.09 -2.91
C VAL A 196 -5.93 -8.02 -2.09
N PHE A 197 -4.65 -8.03 -2.39
CA PHE A 197 -3.63 -8.77 -1.66
C PHE A 197 -2.86 -7.76 -0.83
N LEU A 198 -2.82 -7.94 0.50
CA LEU A 198 -1.98 -7.15 1.39
C LEU A 198 -0.80 -7.97 1.86
N GLU A 199 0.40 -7.43 1.75
CA GLU A 199 1.58 -8.03 2.35
C GLU A 199 1.73 -7.50 3.77
N VAL A 200 1.82 -8.40 4.74
CA VAL A 200 1.99 -8.08 6.15
C VAL A 200 3.31 -8.63 6.65
N LEU A 201 4.16 -7.76 7.20
CA LEU A 201 5.39 -8.17 7.86
C LEU A 201 5.24 -8.09 9.38
N PHE A 202 5.32 -9.23 10.05
CA PHE A 202 5.51 -9.31 11.49
C PHE A 202 6.98 -9.09 11.84
N VAL A 203 7.23 -8.27 12.86
CA VAL A 203 8.56 -8.05 13.47
C VAL A 203 8.41 -8.35 14.95
N TYR A 204 9.17 -9.31 15.48
CA TYR A 204 8.99 -9.79 16.85
C TYR A 204 10.29 -10.25 17.51
N THR A 205 10.29 -10.35 18.84
CA THR A 205 11.46 -10.76 19.60
C THR A 205 11.07 -11.37 20.94
N GLU A 206 11.93 -12.23 21.46
CA GLU A 206 11.86 -12.79 22.82
C GLU A 206 12.64 -11.92 23.84
N ASP A 207 13.29 -10.84 23.39
CA ASP A 207 13.98 -9.85 24.22
C ASP A 207 13.26 -8.49 24.14
N ALA A 208 12.64 -8.07 25.24
CA ALA A 208 11.89 -6.82 25.30
C ALA A 208 12.76 -5.58 25.07
N SER A 209 14.08 -5.69 25.23
CA SER A 209 15.04 -4.60 24.98
C SER A 209 15.52 -4.52 23.53
N ALA A 210 15.23 -5.54 22.72
CA ALA A 210 15.73 -5.64 21.35
C ALA A 210 14.94 -4.80 20.33
N LEU A 211 13.67 -4.51 20.62
CA LEU A 211 12.72 -3.90 19.69
C LEU A 211 11.87 -2.83 20.38
N ALA A 212 11.86 -1.62 19.82
CA ALA A 212 10.88 -0.60 20.14
C ALA A 212 10.20 -0.07 18.88
N ALA A 213 8.99 0.47 19.04
CA ALA A 213 8.20 0.97 17.92
C ALA A 213 7.48 2.26 18.29
N THR A 214 7.55 3.26 17.40
CA THR A 214 6.81 4.52 17.56
C THR A 214 6.08 4.88 16.28
N THR A 215 4.82 5.30 16.39
CA THR A 215 4.00 5.63 15.22
C THR A 215 3.90 7.13 15.00
N LYS A 216 3.82 7.57 13.74
CA LYS A 216 3.51 8.96 13.38
C LYS A 216 2.60 9.01 12.15
N ARG A 217 1.59 9.88 12.20
CA ARG A 217 0.74 10.14 11.03
C ARG A 217 1.27 11.34 10.25
N VAL A 218 1.25 11.22 8.93
CA VAL A 218 1.58 12.28 7.99
C VAL A 218 0.48 12.35 6.92
N SER A 219 0.22 13.54 6.41
CA SER A 219 -0.77 13.76 5.36
C SER A 219 -0.50 15.03 4.59
N THR A 220 -0.88 15.04 3.32
CA THR A 220 -0.86 16.20 2.44
C THR A 220 -2.25 16.42 1.87
N ASP A 221 -2.76 17.63 2.05
CA ASP A 221 -3.99 18.08 1.40
C ASP A 221 -3.67 18.66 0.03
N LEU A 222 -4.49 18.31 -0.96
CA LEU A 222 -4.29 18.60 -2.37
C LEU A 222 -5.52 19.31 -2.92
N HIS A 223 -5.29 20.32 -3.74
CA HIS A 223 -6.34 21.07 -4.43
C HIS A 223 -5.83 21.40 -5.83
N TRP A 224 -6.64 21.18 -6.85
CA TRP A 224 -6.32 21.51 -8.23
C TRP A 224 -7.55 22.01 -8.97
N ASP A 225 -7.32 22.85 -9.98
CA ASP A 225 -8.34 23.27 -10.92
C ASP A 225 -8.07 22.67 -12.30
N THR A 226 -8.72 23.18 -13.35
CA THR A 226 -8.56 22.68 -14.74
C THR A 226 -7.52 23.47 -15.55
N ARG A 227 -6.86 24.45 -14.93
CA ARG A 227 -5.96 25.43 -15.57
C ARG A 227 -4.54 25.34 -15.06
N THR A 228 -4.36 25.08 -13.77
CA THR A 228 -3.08 25.03 -13.07
C THR A 228 -2.76 23.59 -12.72
N GLU A 229 -1.71 23.08 -13.34
CA GLU A 229 -1.16 21.77 -13.00
C GLU A 229 -0.48 21.81 -11.64
N ILE A 230 -0.72 20.79 -10.82
CA ILE A 230 -0.06 20.61 -9.52
C ILE A 230 1.15 19.68 -9.66
N PHE A 231 2.12 19.89 -8.77
CA PHE A 231 3.38 19.14 -8.75
C PHE A 231 3.65 18.57 -7.35
N PRO A 232 4.28 17.39 -7.27
CA PRO A 232 4.62 16.79 -5.98
C PRO A 232 5.57 17.68 -5.20
N THR A 233 5.36 17.76 -3.89
CA THR A 233 6.26 18.44 -2.95
C THR A 233 6.79 17.42 -1.96
N THR A 234 8.12 17.32 -1.86
CA THR A 234 8.77 16.48 -0.85
C THR A 234 8.93 17.27 0.44
N VAL A 235 8.45 16.71 1.54
CA VAL A 235 8.52 17.30 2.88
C VAL A 235 9.53 16.54 3.72
N VAL A 236 10.46 17.27 4.35
CA VAL A 236 11.41 16.72 5.33
C VAL A 236 10.80 16.84 6.73
N ASP A 237 10.87 15.77 7.50
CA ASP A 237 10.27 15.68 8.82
C ASP A 237 11.05 14.71 9.73
N THR A 238 10.67 14.61 11.00
CA THR A 238 11.34 13.77 11.99
C THR A 238 10.36 12.94 12.81
N ILE A 239 10.76 11.73 13.19
CA ILE A 239 10.04 10.89 14.14
C ILE A 239 10.98 10.54 15.30
N THR A 240 10.54 10.84 16.52
CA THR A 240 11.30 10.55 17.73
C THR A 240 10.78 9.26 18.34
N GLY A 241 11.69 8.33 18.58
CA GLY A 241 11.44 7.02 19.16
C GLY A 241 11.49 7.02 20.69
N GLN A 242 11.65 5.81 21.23
CA GLN A 242 11.76 5.53 22.65
C GLN A 242 13.24 5.37 23.06
N ASP A 243 13.49 5.47 24.37
CA ASP A 243 14.75 5.17 25.05
C ASP A 243 16.01 5.64 24.31
N GLN A 244 16.20 6.96 24.31
CA GLN A 244 17.33 7.66 23.69
C GLN A 244 18.67 6.99 24.03
N GLY A 245 19.44 6.64 22.99
CA GLY A 245 20.74 5.96 23.12
C GLY A 245 20.68 4.43 23.26
N ALA A 246 19.52 3.82 23.49
CA ALA A 246 19.40 2.36 23.65
C ALA A 246 19.36 1.60 22.30
N PHE A 247 18.95 2.28 21.24
CA PHE A 247 18.75 1.69 19.92
C PHE A 247 19.68 2.35 18.89
N PRO A 248 20.81 1.73 18.51
CA PRO A 248 21.76 2.28 17.54
C PRO A 248 21.25 2.24 16.10
N THR A 249 20.26 1.39 15.79
CA THR A 249 19.74 1.19 14.44
C THR A 249 18.25 1.46 14.42
N ALA A 250 17.76 2.08 13.35
CA ALA A 250 16.33 2.26 13.13
C ALA A 250 15.97 2.17 11.65
N ALA A 251 14.75 1.72 11.38
CA ALA A 251 14.11 1.71 10.08
C ALA A 251 12.73 2.36 10.17
N LEU A 252 12.19 2.75 9.03
CA LEU A 252 10.82 3.25 8.92
C LEU A 252 10.00 2.23 8.14
N GLY A 253 8.77 2.01 8.56
CA GLY A 253 7.80 1.17 7.85
C GLY A 253 6.45 1.86 7.76
N LEU A 254 5.55 1.27 6.98
CA LEU A 254 4.17 1.75 6.81
C LEU A 254 3.21 0.85 7.57
N ARG A 255 2.24 1.44 8.27
CA ARG A 255 1.15 0.69 8.90
C ARG A 255 -0.18 0.90 8.20
N SER A 256 -0.33 2.03 7.54
CA SER A 256 -1.46 2.27 6.67
C SER A 256 -1.13 3.31 5.61
N LEU A 257 -1.84 3.22 4.48
CA LEU A 257 -1.91 4.23 3.44
C LEU A 257 -3.36 4.70 3.27
N HIS A 258 -3.53 5.98 2.98
CA HIS A 258 -4.82 6.62 2.82
C HIS A 258 -4.84 7.52 1.59
N LEU A 259 -5.86 7.37 0.77
CA LEU A 259 -6.25 8.27 -0.31
C LEU A 259 -7.72 8.61 -0.11
N SER A 260 -8.05 9.89 -0.04
CA SER A 260 -9.44 10.37 -0.07
C SER A 260 -9.57 11.52 -1.03
N LEU A 261 -10.54 11.43 -1.93
CA LEU A 261 -10.83 12.41 -2.97
C LEU A 261 -12.28 12.87 -2.83
N ASP A 262 -12.56 14.09 -3.29
CA ASP A 262 -13.91 14.67 -3.24
C ASP A 262 -14.91 13.96 -4.16
N SER A 263 -14.44 13.47 -5.30
CA SER A 263 -15.21 12.68 -6.27
C SER A 263 -14.39 11.50 -6.81
N TRP A 264 -14.97 10.75 -7.74
CA TRP A 264 -14.21 9.76 -8.50
C TRP A 264 -13.26 10.47 -9.47
N HIS A 265 -11.99 10.12 -9.45
CA HIS A 265 -10.99 10.69 -10.36
C HIS A 265 -10.26 9.61 -11.15
N HIS A 266 -9.93 9.95 -12.40
CA HIS A 266 -8.88 9.24 -13.13
C HIS A 266 -7.54 9.46 -12.44
N MET A 267 -6.69 8.45 -12.44
CA MET A 267 -5.35 8.53 -11.89
C MET A 267 -4.35 8.78 -13.02
N LEU A 268 -3.60 9.87 -12.93
CA LEU A 268 -2.40 10.08 -13.75
C LEU A 268 -1.16 9.67 -12.97
N GLU A 269 -1.09 10.06 -11.70
CA GLU A 269 0.08 9.86 -10.87
C GLU A 269 -0.34 9.75 -9.40
N TRP A 270 0.25 8.78 -8.70
CA TRP A 270 0.11 8.61 -7.27
C TRP A 270 1.49 8.33 -6.68
N ARG A 271 1.86 9.15 -5.71
CA ARG A 271 3.09 9.03 -4.92
C ARG A 271 2.72 8.88 -3.46
N ALA A 272 3.23 7.84 -2.84
CA ALA A 272 3.04 7.54 -1.43
C ALA A 272 4.35 6.97 -0.86
N GLN A 273 5.47 7.67 -1.07
CA GLN A 273 6.77 7.23 -0.58
C GLN A 273 7.23 7.98 0.67
N VAL A 274 8.03 7.28 1.46
CA VAL A 274 8.73 7.80 2.63
C VAL A 274 10.17 7.30 2.58
N THR A 275 11.16 8.17 2.70
CA THR A 275 12.57 7.80 2.58
C THR A 275 13.31 8.20 3.85
N PRO A 276 13.79 7.23 4.65
CA PRO A 276 14.70 7.51 5.77
C PRO A 276 15.96 8.21 5.28
N THR A 277 16.42 9.26 5.97
CA THR A 277 17.61 10.02 5.55
C THR A 277 18.76 9.94 6.55
N ALA A 278 18.48 10.09 7.84
CA ALA A 278 19.50 10.05 8.89
C ALA A 278 18.89 9.67 10.24
N TYR A 279 19.56 8.79 10.98
CA TYR A 279 19.16 8.42 12.34
C TYR A 279 20.18 8.91 13.35
N ASP A 280 19.71 9.66 14.34
CA ASP A 280 20.47 10.07 15.51
C ASP A 280 20.10 9.17 16.70
N ALA A 281 20.93 8.15 16.93
CA ALA A 281 20.73 7.19 18.01
C ALA A 281 20.78 7.85 19.40
N ALA A 282 21.58 8.91 19.58
CA ALA A 282 21.70 9.59 20.87
C ALA A 282 20.40 10.30 21.26
N ASN A 283 19.66 10.82 20.29
CA ASN A 283 18.36 11.46 20.49
C ASN A 283 17.17 10.55 20.16
N GLY A 284 17.42 9.32 19.69
CA GLY A 284 16.39 8.39 19.20
C GLY A 284 15.56 8.98 18.06
N GLN A 285 16.13 9.86 17.23
CA GLN A 285 15.38 10.61 16.22
C GLN A 285 15.77 10.18 14.81
N LEU A 286 14.77 9.78 14.02
CA LEU A 286 14.95 9.52 12.60
C LEU A 286 14.44 10.71 11.79
N GLN A 287 15.31 11.27 10.96
CA GLN A 287 14.95 12.19 9.88
C GLN A 287 14.52 11.38 8.65
N TYR A 288 13.48 11.85 7.99
CA TYR A 288 12.97 11.25 6.77
C TYR A 288 12.39 12.33 5.84
N SER A 289 12.30 12.01 4.56
CA SER A 289 11.49 12.75 3.60
C SER A 289 10.25 11.96 3.22
N HIS A 290 9.18 12.63 2.84
CA HIS A 290 8.00 11.98 2.27
C HIS A 290 7.40 12.79 1.14
N THR A 291 6.79 12.09 0.19
CA THR A 291 5.98 12.67 -0.88
C THR A 291 4.65 11.96 -0.90
N LEU A 292 3.59 12.66 -0.52
CA LEU A 292 2.21 12.18 -0.51
C LEU A 292 1.44 13.03 -1.51
N PHE A 293 1.15 12.47 -2.68
CA PHE A 293 0.67 13.25 -3.82
C PHE A 293 -0.21 12.42 -4.74
N PHE A 294 -1.27 13.03 -5.24
CA PHE A 294 -2.17 12.47 -6.24
C PHE A 294 -2.39 13.51 -7.33
N LYS A 295 -2.42 13.06 -8.59
CA LYS A 295 -2.63 13.92 -9.75
C LYS A 295 -3.61 13.27 -10.70
N GLN A 296 -4.59 14.07 -11.11
CA GLN A 296 -5.61 13.67 -12.08
C GLN A 296 -5.21 14.03 -13.52
N TRP A 297 -4.45 15.11 -13.74
CA TRP A 297 -4.14 15.57 -15.09
C TRP A 297 -2.81 16.33 -15.18
N ALA A 298 -2.26 16.39 -16.39
CA ALA A 298 -1.10 17.21 -16.75
C ALA A 298 -1.31 17.98 -18.06
N GLN A 299 -0.53 19.04 -18.26
CA GLN A 299 -0.46 19.74 -19.52
C GLN A 299 0.04 18.78 -20.62
N GLY A 300 -0.59 18.83 -21.80
CA GLY A 300 -0.19 17.98 -22.93
C GLY A 300 -0.63 16.52 -22.87
N MET A 301 -1.22 16.02 -21.77
CA MET A 301 -1.56 14.59 -21.66
C MET A 301 -2.48 14.05 -22.78
N ARG A 302 -3.32 14.89 -23.39
CA ARG A 302 -4.17 14.49 -24.53
C ARG A 302 -3.42 14.13 -25.80
N TRP A 303 -2.13 14.44 -25.84
CA TRP A 303 -1.26 14.27 -27.00
C TRP A 303 -0.09 13.32 -26.70
N SER A 304 -0.05 12.68 -25.52
CA SER A 304 1.04 11.77 -25.14
C SER A 304 0.97 10.45 -25.92
N HIS A 305 -0.23 9.91 -26.13
CA HIS A 305 -0.45 8.65 -26.84
C HIS A 305 -1.71 8.68 -27.74
N PRO A 306 -1.72 9.42 -28.85
CA PRO A 306 -2.86 9.42 -29.77
C PRO A 306 -3.04 8.04 -30.46
N PRO A 307 -4.28 7.59 -30.73
CA PRO A 307 -5.55 8.28 -30.46
C PRO A 307 -6.10 8.05 -29.04
N ALA A 308 -5.54 7.13 -28.25
CA ALA A 308 -6.10 6.72 -26.96
C ALA A 308 -6.18 7.87 -25.94
N SER A 309 -5.10 8.65 -25.82
CA SER A 309 -5.02 9.80 -24.91
C SER A 309 -5.98 10.95 -25.24
N LEU A 310 -6.63 10.98 -26.41
CA LEU A 310 -7.59 12.04 -26.76
C LEU A 310 -8.81 12.05 -25.84
N LEU A 311 -9.11 10.92 -25.20
CA LEU A 311 -10.21 10.78 -24.23
C LEU A 311 -9.82 11.23 -22.82
N ALA A 312 -8.55 11.56 -22.58
CA ALA A 312 -8.07 12.04 -21.29
C ALA A 312 -8.84 13.30 -20.84
N GLN A 313 -9.24 13.34 -19.58
CA GLN A 313 -10.13 14.38 -19.04
C GLN A 313 -9.42 15.25 -18.03
N ARG A 314 -9.71 16.56 -18.01
CA ARG A 314 -9.25 17.46 -16.95
C ARG A 314 -10.42 17.80 -16.05
N THR A 315 -10.34 17.43 -14.79
CA THR A 315 -11.32 17.79 -13.77
C THR A 315 -10.65 18.56 -12.66
N ALA A 316 -11.35 19.54 -12.11
CA ALA A 316 -10.96 20.15 -10.84
C ALA A 316 -11.28 19.17 -9.71
N GLY A 317 -10.58 19.31 -8.58
CA GLY A 317 -10.82 18.45 -7.45
C GLY A 317 -9.94 18.77 -6.26
N SER A 318 -10.15 17.99 -5.22
CA SER A 318 -9.42 18.06 -3.97
C SER A 318 -9.32 16.68 -3.34
N GLY A 319 -8.37 16.53 -2.43
CA GLY A 319 -8.20 15.29 -1.70
C GLY A 319 -7.07 15.33 -0.70
N THR A 320 -6.88 14.22 -0.02
CA THR A 320 -5.83 14.03 0.98
C THR A 320 -5.14 12.71 0.70
N VAL A 321 -3.81 12.73 0.71
CA VAL A 321 -2.98 11.52 0.72
C VAL A 321 -2.30 11.44 2.07
N GLY A 322 -2.39 10.30 2.74
CA GLY A 322 -1.90 10.12 4.10
C GLY A 322 -1.22 8.77 4.31
N ALA A 323 -0.37 8.71 5.33
CA ALA A 323 0.27 7.49 5.78
C ALA A 323 0.39 7.46 7.30
N ASN A 324 0.35 6.26 7.88
CA ASN A 324 0.72 6.03 9.27
C ASN A 324 2.06 5.29 9.29
N LEU A 325 3.10 5.99 9.72
CA LEU A 325 4.47 5.52 9.76
C LEU A 325 4.74 4.77 11.07
N VAL A 326 5.68 3.84 11.03
CA VAL A 326 6.22 3.16 12.20
C VAL A 326 7.74 3.27 12.17
N LEU A 327 8.31 3.99 13.12
CA LEU A 327 9.74 3.92 13.44
C LEU A 327 9.99 2.61 14.18
N ILE A 328 10.80 1.74 13.59
CA ILE A 328 11.25 0.47 14.15
C ILE A 328 12.66 0.71 14.68
N GLN A 329 12.85 0.59 15.99
CA GLN A 329 14.14 0.77 16.65
C GLN A 329 14.69 -0.58 17.11
N LEU A 330 15.98 -0.80 16.83
CA LEU A 330 16.65 -2.08 16.99
C LEU A 330 17.90 -1.90 17.85
N GLN A 331 18.06 -2.76 18.84
CA GLN A 331 19.22 -2.71 19.75
C GLN A 331 20.51 -3.14 19.04
N GLN A 332 20.39 -4.04 18.06
CA GLN A 332 21.47 -4.54 17.23
C GLN A 332 20.94 -4.82 15.83
N GLY A 333 21.68 -4.40 14.80
CA GLY A 333 21.27 -4.61 13.42
C GLY A 333 21.82 -3.58 12.45
N ALA A 334 21.45 -3.70 11.18
CA ALA A 334 21.74 -2.75 10.12
C ALA A 334 20.46 -2.40 9.36
N ALA A 335 20.41 -1.16 8.85
CA ALA A 335 19.32 -0.67 8.01
C ALA A 335 19.91 0.08 6.81
N HIS A 336 19.47 -0.27 5.60
CA HIS A 336 19.90 0.38 4.37
C HIS A 336 18.70 0.70 3.48
N ALA A 337 18.45 2.00 3.25
CA ALA A 337 17.37 2.44 2.37
C ALA A 337 17.80 2.34 0.90
N SER A 338 16.95 1.72 0.09
CA SER A 338 17.18 1.39 -1.31
C SER A 338 15.94 1.73 -2.14
N THR A 339 16.11 1.82 -3.46
CA THR A 339 15.00 2.06 -4.41
C THR A 339 15.14 1.18 -5.64
N ARG A 340 14.02 0.94 -6.31
CA ARG A 340 13.96 0.27 -7.60
C ARG A 340 13.02 1.03 -8.52
N SER A 341 13.55 1.52 -9.64
CA SER A 341 12.74 2.16 -10.69
C SER A 341 12.54 1.23 -11.88
N GLY A 342 11.46 1.44 -12.62
CA GLY A 342 11.17 0.71 -13.85
C GLY A 342 9.94 1.25 -14.55
N SER A 343 9.59 0.56 -15.64
CA SER A 343 8.43 0.89 -16.45
C SER A 343 7.63 -0.36 -16.81
N ILE A 344 6.31 -0.22 -16.94
CA ILE A 344 5.39 -1.27 -17.41
C ILE A 344 4.69 -0.76 -18.67
N ALA A 345 4.96 -1.38 -19.82
CA ALA A 345 4.31 -1.07 -21.08
C ALA A 345 2.98 -1.84 -21.17
N TRP A 346 1.88 -1.17 -20.82
CA TRP A 346 0.56 -1.78 -20.80
C TRP A 346 -0.14 -1.67 -22.17
N PRO A 347 -0.63 -2.79 -22.75
CA PRO A 347 -1.22 -2.75 -24.08
C PRO A 347 -2.64 -2.14 -24.12
N GLY A 348 -3.31 -2.01 -22.98
CA GLY A 348 -4.70 -1.52 -22.92
C GLY A 348 -5.73 -2.53 -23.43
N TRP A 349 -6.76 -2.03 -24.10
CA TRP A 349 -7.84 -2.81 -24.73
C TRP A 349 -8.62 -3.74 -23.79
N ASN A 350 -8.71 -3.37 -22.50
CA ASN A 350 -9.32 -4.20 -21.45
C ASN A 350 -8.72 -5.61 -21.40
N LEU A 351 -7.41 -5.74 -21.63
CA LEU A 351 -6.73 -6.99 -21.31
C LEU A 351 -6.98 -7.35 -19.83
N PRO A 352 -7.06 -8.66 -19.51
CA PRO A 352 -7.21 -9.10 -18.15
C PRO A 352 -6.11 -8.49 -17.27
N PRO A 353 -6.45 -7.88 -16.12
CA PRO A 353 -5.45 -7.18 -15.33
C PRO A 353 -4.45 -8.15 -14.64
N ASP A 354 -4.73 -9.45 -14.63
CA ASP A 354 -3.81 -10.51 -14.21
C ASP A 354 -2.82 -10.92 -15.32
N ASP A 355 -2.89 -10.29 -16.50
CA ASP A 355 -1.92 -10.51 -17.58
C ASP A 355 -0.49 -10.19 -17.10
N PRO A 356 0.52 -11.02 -17.45
CA PRO A 356 1.91 -10.77 -17.09
C PRO A 356 2.44 -9.40 -17.53
N ALA A 357 1.87 -8.79 -18.57
CA ALA A 357 2.23 -7.44 -19.02
C ALA A 357 1.89 -6.36 -17.98
N ALA A 358 1.06 -6.64 -16.98
CA ALA A 358 0.73 -5.72 -15.88
C ALA A 358 1.74 -5.78 -14.72
N VAL A 359 2.78 -6.62 -14.79
CA VAL A 359 3.63 -6.98 -13.64
C VAL A 359 5.09 -6.68 -13.91
N SER A 360 5.74 -6.03 -12.95
CA SER A 360 7.19 -5.88 -12.89
C SER A 360 7.74 -6.45 -11.58
N ALA A 361 8.21 -7.70 -11.64
CA ALA A 361 8.78 -8.42 -10.50
C ALA A 361 10.29 -8.65 -10.68
N VAL A 362 11.09 -8.36 -9.66
CA VAL A 362 12.54 -8.63 -9.65
C VAL A 362 12.91 -9.33 -8.34
N GLN A 363 13.70 -10.39 -8.46
CA GLN A 363 14.35 -11.02 -7.31
C GLN A 363 15.44 -10.11 -6.77
N ALA A 364 15.37 -9.76 -5.49
CA ALA A 364 16.37 -9.00 -4.78
C ALA A 364 16.99 -9.85 -3.67
N SER A 365 18.26 -9.60 -3.38
CA SER A 365 18.95 -10.24 -2.27
C SER A 365 20.02 -9.34 -1.66
N PHE A 366 20.17 -9.37 -0.33
CA PHE A 366 21.30 -8.73 0.36
C PHE A 366 21.94 -9.68 1.38
N THR A 367 23.22 -9.45 1.65
CA THR A 367 24.00 -10.18 2.66
C THR A 367 24.17 -9.32 3.90
N TYR A 368 24.02 -9.91 5.09
CA TYR A 368 24.03 -9.19 6.37
C TYR A 368 24.89 -9.82 7.45
#